data_AF-N9V717-F1
#
_entry.id   AF-N9V717-F1
#
_cell.length_a   1.000
_cell.length_b   1.000
_cell.length_c   1.000
_cell.angle_alpha   90.00
_cell.angle_beta   90.00
_cell.angle_gamma   90.00
#
_symmetry.space_group_name_H-M   'P 1'
#
loop_
_entity.id
_entity.type
_entity.pdbx_description
1 polymer ?
#
loop_
_entity_poly.entity_id
_entity_poly.type
_entity_poly.pdbx_seq_one_letter_code
_entity_poly.pdbx_strand_id
1 'polypeptide(L)' 'MPPTTLKNYELGYREVGGAFLVALAHHPELHQFTLWLLADKKSAEIGQIGPEEYLAKA' A
#
# COMPACT_ATOMS: atom_id res chain seq x y z
N MET A 1 -3.17 -5.32 -12.67
CA MET A 1 -3.96 -6.34 -11.92
C MET A 1 -5.39 -6.32 -12.44
N PRO A 2 -6.05 -7.47 -12.69
CA PRO A 2 -7.45 -7.48 -13.08
C PRO A 2 -8.35 -6.89 -11.98
N PRO A 3 -9.39 -6.10 -12.31
CA PRO A 3 -10.26 -5.46 -11.30
C PRO A 3 -10.91 -6.44 -10.31
N THR A 4 -11.25 -7.64 -10.78
CA THR A 4 -11.80 -8.72 -9.95
C THR A 4 -10.80 -9.26 -8.94
N THR A 5 -9.50 -9.24 -9.25
CA THR A 5 -8.44 -9.68 -8.33
C THR A 5 -8.21 -8.66 -7.23
N LEU A 6 -8.20 -7.37 -7.58
CA LEU A 6 -8.09 -6.28 -6.60
C LEU A 6 -9.23 -6.34 -5.58
N LYS A 7 -10.46 -6.45 -6.06
CA LYS A 7 -11.65 -6.52 -5.22
C LYS A 7 -11.64 -7.74 -4.27
N ASN A 8 -11.05 -8.86 -4.69
CA ASN A 8 -10.90 -10.03 -3.81
C ASN A 8 -9.93 -9.77 -2.64
N TYR A 9 -8.91 -8.93 -2.83
CA TYR A 9 -7.98 -8.55 -1.76
C TYR A 9 -8.62 -7.53 -0.82
N GLU A 10 -9.31 -6.52 -1.36
CA GLU A 10 -10.01 -5.51 -0.57
C GLU A 10 -11.11 -6.12 0.33
N LEU A 11 -11.79 -7.16 -0.16
CA LEU A 11 -12.85 -7.86 0.57
C LEU A 11 -12.34 -9.04 1.43
N GLY A 12 -11.03 -9.31 1.43
CA GLY A 12 -10.43 -10.42 2.18
C GLY A 12 -10.80 -11.81 1.67
N TYR A 13 -11.35 -11.94 0.45
CA TYR A 13 -11.62 -13.24 -0.17
C TYR A 13 -10.36 -13.99 -0.57
N ARG A 14 -9.25 -13.28 -0.76
CA ARG A 14 -7.92 -13.85 -0.97
C ARG A 14 -6.89 -13.05 -0.19
N GLU A 15 -5.88 -13.73 0.32
CA GLU A 15 -4.70 -13.07 0.86
C GLU A 15 -3.86 -12.46 -0.26
N VAL A 16 -3.17 -11.37 0.08
CA VAL A 16 -2.22 -10.71 -0.80
C VAL A 16 -0.89 -11.48 -0.73
N GLY A 17 -0.47 -12.05 -1.86
CA GLY A 17 0.81 -12.76 -1.91
C GLY A 17 2.01 -11.83 -1.73
N GLY A 18 3.09 -12.33 -1.13
CA GLY A 18 4.32 -11.54 -0.86
C GLY A 18 4.92 -10.88 -2.11
N ALA A 19 4.85 -11.52 -3.28
CA ALA A 19 5.32 -10.94 -4.54
C ALA A 19 4.58 -9.63 -4.91
N PHE A 20 3.30 -9.51 -4.56
CA PHE A 20 2.54 -8.28 -4.75
C PHE A 20 3.03 -7.18 -3.80
N LEU A 21 3.29 -7.50 -2.53
CA LEU A 21 3.80 -6.54 -1.55
C LEU A 21 5.18 -6.01 -1.96
N VAL A 22 6.04 -6.87 -2.50
CA VAL A 22 7.33 -6.46 -3.07
C VAL A 22 7.13 -5.54 -4.28
N ALA A 23 6.24 -5.89 -5.20
CA ALA A 23 5.95 -5.05 -6.35
C ALA A 23 5.39 -3.68 -5.95
N LEU A 24 4.50 -3.63 -4.96
CA LEU A 24 3.96 -2.39 -4.38
C LEU A 24 5.07 -1.54 -3.75
N ALA A 25 5.95 -2.17 -2.98
CA ALA A 25 7.08 -1.49 -2.35
C ALA A 25 8.06 -0.90 -3.36
N HIS A 26 8.14 -1.43 -4.58
CA HIS A 26 8.99 -0.86 -5.64
C HIS A 26 8.26 0.13 -6.56
N HIS A 27 6.95 0.28 -6.45
CA HIS A 27 6.19 1.18 -7.33
C HIS A 27 6.38 2.65 -6.94
N PRO A 28 6.79 3.56 -7.85
CA PRO A 28 7.14 4.93 -7.50
C PRO A 28 6.07 5.71 -6.71
N GLU A 29 4.80 5.53 -7.09
CA GLU A 29 3.68 6.25 -6.44
C GLU A 29 3.13 5.55 -5.19
N LEU A 30 3.41 4.26 -5.02
CA LEU A 30 2.86 3.46 -3.92
C LEU A 30 3.90 3.13 -2.84
N HIS A 31 5.20 3.28 -3.15
CA HIS A 31 6.30 3.05 -2.23
C HIS A 31 6.10 3.78 -0.89
N GLN A 32 5.53 4.99 -0.94
CA GLN A 32 5.25 5.82 0.21
C GLN A 32 4.31 5.17 1.25
N PHE A 33 3.54 4.13 0.89
CA PHE A 33 2.61 3.46 1.80
C PHE A 33 3.17 2.17 2.42
N THR A 34 4.40 1.78 2.09
CA THR A 34 4.95 0.46 2.42
C THR A 34 5.04 0.23 3.93
N LEU A 35 5.57 1.22 4.67
CA LEU A 35 5.76 1.11 6.11
C LEU A 35 4.43 1.04 6.86
N TRP A 36 3.45 1.80 6.40
CA TRP A 36 2.10 1.78 6.96
C TRP A 36 1.44 0.41 6.70
N LEU A 37 1.48 -0.07 5.46
CA LEU A 37 0.82 -1.30 5.07
C LEU A 37 1.38 -2.54 5.78
N LEU A 38 2.70 -2.60 6.02
CA LEU A 38 3.36 -3.80 6.56
C LEU A 38 3.54 -3.77 8.08
N ALA A 39 3.60 -2.58 8.70
CA ALA A 39 3.99 -2.44 10.10
C ALA A 39 3.10 -1.49 10.90
N ASP A 40 2.06 -0.91 10.29
CA ASP A 40 1.19 0.12 10.89
C ASP A 40 1.98 1.30 11.47
N LYS A 41 3.08 1.65 10.78
CA LYS A 41 3.98 2.75 11.16
C LYS A 41 4.08 3.78 10.05
N LYS A 42 4.36 5.02 10.42
CA LYS A 42 4.50 6.16 9.52
C LYS A 42 5.78 6.93 9.87
N SER A 43 6.45 7.48 8.87
CA SER A 43 7.63 8.34 9.02
C SER A 43 7.69 9.31 7.84
N ALA A 44 7.03 10.46 8.01
CA ALA A 44 6.89 11.48 6.96
C ALA A 44 8.23 12.09 6.54
N GLU A 45 9.20 12.11 7.44
CA GLU A 45 10.59 12.56 7.21
C GLU A 45 11.32 11.78 6.12
N ILE A 46 11.01 10.49 5.93
CA ILE A 46 11.55 9.65 4.84
C ILE A 46 10.51 9.36 3.75
N GLY A 47 9.41 10.12 3.72
CA GLY A 47 8.36 9.96 2.72
C GLY A 47 7.50 8.71 2.87
N GLN A 48 7.56 8.03 4.03
CA GLN A 48 6.67 6.89 4.35
C GLN A 48 5.43 7.41 5.09
N ILE A 49 4.30 7.48 4.40
CA ILE A 49 3.06 8.12 4.86
C ILE A 49 1.89 7.14 4.88
N GLY A 50 0.79 7.53 5.53
CA GLY A 50 -0.47 6.82 5.50
C GLY A 50 -1.51 7.48 4.58
N PRO A 51 -2.73 6.90 4.54
CA PRO A 51 -3.84 7.42 3.74
C PRO A 51 -4.24 8.86 4.11
N GLU A 52 -4.20 9.20 5.41
CA GLU A 52 -4.59 10.52 5.91
C GLU A 52 -3.70 11.63 5.36
N GLU A 53 -2.37 11.42 5.39
CA GLU A 53 -1.40 12.39 4.89
C GLU A 53 -1.43 12.49 3.36
N TYR A 54 -1.80 11.42 2.66
CA TYR A 54 -2.01 11.45 1.22
C TYR A 54 -3.25 12.28 0.86
N LEU A 55 -4.36 12.06 1.56
CA LEU A 55 -5.60 12.82 1.35
C LEU A 55 -5.44 14.29 1.71
N ALA A 56 -4.63 14.63 2.71
CA ALA A 56 -4.34 16.02 3.07
C ALA A 56 -3.54 16.79 2.00
N LYS A 57 -2.90 16.08 1.06
CA LYS A 57 -2.12 16.66 -0.05
C LYS A 57 -2.89 16.75 -1.37
N ALA A 58 -4.03 16.06 -1.49
CA ALA A 58 -4.84 15.95 -2.71
C ALA A 58 -5.95 17.02 -2.75
#